data_AF-A0A350CLI7-F1
#
_entry.id   AF-A0A350CLI7-F1
#
_cell.length_a   1.000
_cell.length_b   1.000
_cell.length_c   1.000
_cell.angle_alpha   90.00
_cell.angle_beta   90.00
_cell.angle_gamma   90.00
#
_symmetry.space_group_name_H-M   'P 1'
#
loop_
_entity.id
_entity.type
_entity.pdbx_description
1 polymer ?
#
loop_
_entity_poly.entity_id
_entity_poly.type
_entity_poly.pdbx_seq_one_letter_code
_entity_poly.pdbx_strand_id
1 'polypeptide(L)'
;MNSTSARWSSRYLAAAHWFIPAGLHQQAQTLTRAENVVNAALLAATAGPFYALAYYLLGFGAAATEILLCCAFMLTSPVLLRVSGSIGAARELFLCALFFNFTWLSYHLGGISAPTASWLVTGPLVATFLGGVWSALFWLAMSCGAASLIYMLAAGGHALPQHPVSDMALLYLVCHLGLFVVVLVFALLFELTKTQGFVKLEQALGTINELAIRDELTGVHNRRYLISLIEREKERSDRTSRAFCLCLLDIDFFKRINDTYGHSAGDTVLRSPSSNLKDGQKVEMATARVASATTPQQAKGK
;
A
#
# COMPACT_ATOMS: atom_id res chain seq x y z
N MET A 1 -20.34 -0.09 12.93
CA MET A 1 -20.22 0.06 11.46
C MET A 1 -21.49 -0.52 10.83
N ASN A 2 -22.30 0.30 10.16
CA ASN A 2 -23.68 -0.05 9.74
C ASN A 2 -23.72 -1.13 8.64
N SER A 3 -24.65 -2.08 8.76
CA SER A 3 -24.86 -3.21 7.83
C SER A 3 -25.16 -2.80 6.38
N THR A 4 -25.62 -1.57 6.15
CA THR A 4 -25.86 -1.00 4.83
C THR A 4 -24.57 -0.60 4.12
N SER A 5 -23.56 -0.07 4.80
CA SER A 5 -22.27 0.27 4.17
C SER A 5 -21.50 -0.98 3.72
N ALA A 6 -21.61 -2.06 4.49
CA ALA A 6 -21.03 -3.37 4.16
C ALA A 6 -21.65 -4.00 2.90
N ARG A 7 -22.94 -3.73 2.62
CA ARG A 7 -23.64 -4.27 1.45
C ARG A 7 -23.30 -3.52 0.16
N TRP A 8 -23.10 -2.21 0.24
CA TRP A 8 -22.67 -1.39 -0.90
C TRP A 8 -21.20 -1.60 -1.24
N SER A 9 -20.32 -1.68 -0.23
CA SER A 9 -18.91 -2.02 -0.45
C SER A 9 -18.77 -3.40 -1.09
N SER A 10 -19.55 -4.40 -0.63
CA SER A 10 -19.59 -5.74 -1.24
C SER A 10 -19.97 -5.73 -2.72
N ARG A 11 -20.99 -4.98 -3.14
CA ARG A 11 -21.43 -4.93 -4.55
C ARG A 11 -20.46 -4.15 -5.44
N TYR A 12 -19.90 -3.06 -4.93
CA TYR A 12 -18.87 -2.29 -5.65
C TYR A 12 -17.61 -3.12 -5.86
N LEU A 13 -17.13 -3.77 -4.81
CA LEU A 13 -15.96 -4.66 -4.87
C LEU A 13 -16.20 -5.81 -5.86
N ALA A 14 -17.39 -6.41 -5.85
CA ALA A 14 -17.74 -7.46 -6.80
C ALA A 14 -17.73 -6.99 -8.27
N ALA A 15 -18.21 -5.78 -8.55
CA ALA A 15 -18.20 -5.20 -9.89
C ALA A 15 -16.78 -4.83 -10.37
N ALA A 16 -15.95 -4.26 -9.49
CA ALA A 16 -14.56 -3.93 -9.82
C ALA A 16 -13.71 -5.19 -10.02
N HIS A 17 -13.88 -6.21 -9.16
CA HIS A 17 -13.18 -7.50 -9.26
C HIS A 17 -13.55 -8.28 -10.51
N TRP A 18 -14.73 -8.05 -11.08
CA TRP A 18 -15.09 -8.62 -12.37
C TRP A 18 -14.10 -8.25 -13.48
N PHE A 19 -13.50 -7.06 -13.47
CA PHE A 19 -12.52 -6.67 -14.50
C PHE A 19 -11.13 -7.30 -14.31
N ILE A 20 -10.88 -7.96 -13.18
CA ILE A 20 -9.55 -8.46 -12.82
C ILE A 20 -9.50 -9.97 -13.10
N PRO A 21 -8.57 -10.46 -13.95
CA PRO A 21 -8.41 -11.89 -14.20
C PRO A 21 -8.03 -12.68 -12.94
N ALA A 22 -8.48 -13.93 -12.85
CA ALA A 22 -8.22 -14.82 -11.71
C ALA A 22 -6.70 -14.99 -11.42
N GLY A 23 -5.86 -14.98 -12.46
CA GLY A 23 -4.40 -15.09 -12.30
C GLY A 23 -3.78 -13.94 -11.49
N LEU A 24 -4.37 -12.75 -11.49
CA LEU A 24 -3.86 -11.59 -10.75
C LEU A 24 -4.27 -11.59 -9.26
N HIS A 25 -5.18 -12.48 -8.85
CA HIS A 25 -5.64 -12.59 -7.46
C HIS A 25 -4.65 -13.33 -6.55
N GLN A 26 -3.65 -14.02 -7.10
CA GLN A 26 -2.71 -14.83 -6.33
C GLN A 26 -1.75 -14.01 -5.46
N GLN A 27 -1.43 -12.77 -5.89
CA GLN A 27 -0.53 -11.88 -5.18
C GLN A 27 -1.24 -10.60 -4.79
N ALA A 28 -1.26 -10.29 -3.49
CA ALA A 28 -1.94 -9.11 -2.96
C ALA A 28 -1.47 -7.81 -3.62
N GLN A 29 -0.17 -7.67 -3.87
CA GLN A 29 0.40 -6.47 -4.51
C GLN A 29 -0.09 -6.28 -5.95
N THR A 30 -0.18 -7.38 -6.70
CA THR A 30 -0.62 -7.38 -8.11
C THR A 30 -2.12 -7.09 -8.20
N LEU A 31 -2.90 -7.67 -7.29
CA LEU A 31 -4.33 -7.39 -7.16
C LEU A 31 -4.58 -5.92 -6.86
N THR A 32 -3.90 -5.33 -5.87
CA THR A 32 -4.06 -3.90 -5.54
C THR A 32 -3.70 -3.00 -6.71
N ARG A 33 -2.66 -3.32 -7.49
CA ARG A 33 -2.33 -2.55 -8.70
C ARG A 33 -3.43 -2.63 -9.77
N ALA A 34 -4.01 -3.80 -9.97
CA ALA A 34 -5.13 -3.99 -10.88
C ALA A 34 -6.38 -3.23 -10.41
N GLU A 35 -6.71 -3.31 -9.12
CA GLU A 35 -7.82 -2.55 -8.51
C GLU A 35 -7.64 -1.04 -8.69
N ASN A 36 -6.43 -0.52 -8.49
CA ASN A 36 -6.15 0.90 -8.66
C ASN A 36 -6.44 1.39 -10.08
N VAL A 37 -6.07 0.61 -11.11
CA VAL A 37 -6.37 0.94 -12.52
C VAL A 37 -7.88 0.92 -12.77
N VAL A 38 -8.59 -0.11 -12.29
CA VAL A 38 -10.04 -0.21 -12.45
C VAL A 38 -10.77 0.92 -11.73
N ASN A 39 -10.39 1.22 -10.49
CA ASN A 39 -10.98 2.30 -9.70
C ASN A 39 -10.72 3.67 -10.33
N ALA A 40 -9.53 3.92 -10.90
CA ALA A 40 -9.25 5.16 -11.61
C ALA A 40 -10.15 5.34 -12.85
N ALA A 41 -10.34 4.27 -13.64
CA ALA A 41 -11.25 4.27 -14.78
C ALA A 41 -12.71 4.54 -14.39
N LEU A 42 -13.19 3.88 -13.33
CA LEU A 42 -14.55 4.10 -12.81
C LEU A 42 -14.72 5.51 -12.25
N LEU A 43 -13.72 6.03 -11.54
CA LEU A 43 -13.75 7.39 -11.01
C LEU A 43 -13.83 8.42 -12.16
N ALA A 44 -13.02 8.26 -13.21
CA ALA A 44 -13.10 9.11 -14.39
C ALA A 44 -14.47 9.03 -15.08
N ALA A 45 -15.04 7.83 -15.21
CA ALA A 45 -16.35 7.62 -15.81
C ALA A 45 -17.52 8.22 -15.01
N THR A 46 -17.36 8.33 -13.69
CA THR A 46 -18.38 8.96 -12.83
C THR A 46 -18.21 10.48 -12.74
N ALA A 47 -16.98 10.98 -12.61
CA ALA A 47 -16.70 12.41 -12.46
C ALA A 47 -16.79 13.17 -13.81
N GLY A 48 -16.31 12.56 -14.89
CA GLY A 48 -16.22 13.19 -16.20
C GLY A 48 -17.55 13.68 -16.78
N PRO A 49 -18.68 12.96 -16.66
CA PRO A 49 -19.99 13.46 -17.07
C PRO A 49 -20.42 14.75 -16.35
N PHE A 50 -20.02 14.96 -15.09
CA PHE A 50 -20.28 16.23 -14.39
C PHE A 50 -19.47 17.38 -14.98
N TYR A 51 -18.20 17.14 -15.36
CA TYR A 51 -17.41 18.13 -16.10
C TYR A 51 -18.02 18.41 -17.47
N ALA A 52 -18.37 17.37 -18.23
CA ALA A 52 -19.01 17.55 -19.53
C ALA A 52 -20.29 18.36 -19.43
N LEU A 53 -21.13 18.11 -18.42
CA LEU A 53 -22.33 18.91 -18.16
C LEU A 53 -21.98 20.37 -17.87
N ALA A 54 -20.98 20.65 -17.04
CA ALA A 54 -20.55 22.03 -16.76
C ALA A 54 -20.08 22.74 -18.04
N TYR A 55 -19.29 22.07 -18.88
CA TYR A 55 -18.84 22.62 -20.17
C TYR A 55 -20.03 22.86 -21.12
N TYR A 56 -20.99 21.94 -21.18
CA TYR A 56 -22.19 22.09 -21.99
C TYR A 56 -23.05 23.28 -21.55
N LEU A 57 -23.27 23.44 -20.24
CA LEU A 57 -24.02 24.57 -19.66
C LEU A 57 -23.35 25.93 -19.90
N LEU A 58 -22.03 25.95 -20.02
CA LEU A 58 -21.23 27.14 -20.35
C LEU A 58 -21.16 27.42 -21.86
N GLY A 59 -21.81 26.61 -22.70
CA GLY A 59 -21.82 26.78 -24.16
C GLY A 59 -20.68 26.07 -24.90
N PHE A 60 -19.82 25.30 -24.21
CA PHE A 60 -18.74 24.52 -24.82
C PHE A 60 -19.19 23.10 -25.19
N GLY A 61 -20.18 23.00 -26.09
CA GLY A 61 -20.77 21.72 -26.49
C GLY A 61 -19.76 20.72 -27.08
N ALA A 62 -18.81 21.19 -27.90
CA ALA A 62 -17.77 20.33 -28.48
C ALA A 62 -16.80 19.79 -27.41
N ALA A 63 -16.36 20.64 -26.47
CA ALA A 63 -15.51 20.18 -25.37
C ALA A 63 -16.26 19.20 -24.46
N ALA A 64 -17.56 19.41 -24.23
CA ALA A 64 -18.38 18.49 -23.45
C ALA A 64 -18.46 17.11 -24.09
N THR A 65 -18.66 17.02 -25.42
CA THR A 65 -18.68 15.73 -26.12
C THR A 65 -17.31 15.06 -26.11
N GLU A 66 -16.22 15.83 -26.27
CA GLU A 66 -14.84 15.31 -26.16
C GLU A 66 -14.55 14.71 -24.78
N ILE A 67 -14.99 15.37 -23.69
CA ILE A 67 -14.85 14.85 -22.33
C ILE A 67 -15.61 13.52 -22.19
N LEU A 68 -16.85 13.44 -22.68
CA LEU A 68 -17.63 12.19 -22.63
C LEU A 68 -16.99 11.06 -23.43
N LEU A 69 -16.47 11.36 -24.63
CA LEU A 69 -15.76 10.39 -25.47
C LEU A 69 -14.49 9.90 -24.78
N CYS A 70 -13.73 10.80 -24.14
CA CYS A 70 -12.56 10.42 -23.36
C CYS A 70 -12.94 9.50 -22.20
N CYS A 71 -14.01 9.81 -21.45
CA CYS A 71 -14.48 8.96 -20.35
C CYS A 71 -14.90 7.58 -20.84
N ALA A 72 -15.62 7.50 -21.96
CA ALA A 72 -15.99 6.24 -22.60
C ALA A 72 -14.75 5.44 -23.05
N PHE A 73 -13.74 6.11 -23.60
CA PHE A 73 -12.49 5.47 -24.00
C PHE A 73 -11.69 4.98 -22.78
N MET A 74 -11.64 5.74 -21.68
CA MET A 74 -10.98 5.34 -20.43
C MET A 74 -11.64 4.10 -19.81
N LEU A 75 -12.96 3.90 -19.99
CA LEU A 75 -13.66 2.68 -19.57
C LEU A 75 -13.23 1.42 -20.33
N THR A 76 -12.55 1.56 -21.47
CA THR A 76 -11.97 0.40 -22.17
C THR A 76 -10.72 -0.14 -21.45
N SER A 77 -10.08 0.64 -20.57
CA SER A 77 -8.90 0.20 -19.81
C SER A 77 -9.18 -1.01 -18.90
N PRO A 78 -10.23 -1.04 -18.06
CA PRO A 78 -10.64 -2.23 -17.32
C PRO A 78 -10.95 -3.44 -18.22
N VAL A 79 -11.51 -3.21 -19.41
CA VAL A 79 -11.80 -4.27 -20.38
C VAL A 79 -10.49 -4.84 -20.96
N LEU A 80 -9.53 -3.97 -21.31
CA LEU A 80 -8.21 -4.37 -21.76
C LEU A 80 -7.47 -5.16 -20.68
N LEU A 81 -7.59 -4.75 -19.41
CA LEU A 81 -7.05 -5.50 -18.28
C LEU A 81 -7.64 -6.92 -18.21
N ARG A 82 -8.96 -7.04 -18.36
CA ARG A 82 -9.65 -8.33 -18.34
C ARG A 82 -9.21 -9.26 -19.47
N VAL A 83 -9.04 -8.74 -20.68
CA VAL A 83 -8.72 -9.54 -21.87
C VAL A 83 -7.22 -9.87 -21.94
N SER A 84 -6.35 -8.91 -21.65
CA SER A 84 -4.89 -9.08 -21.82
C SER A 84 -4.20 -9.61 -20.56
N GLY A 85 -4.77 -9.43 -19.38
CA GLY A 85 -4.10 -9.66 -18.10
C GLY A 85 -2.95 -8.68 -17.80
N SER A 86 -2.69 -7.71 -18.68
CA SER A 86 -1.57 -6.76 -18.54
C SER A 86 -2.02 -5.48 -17.83
N ILE A 87 -1.62 -5.35 -16.55
CA ILE A 87 -1.84 -4.12 -15.76
C ILE A 87 -1.14 -2.93 -16.41
N GLY A 88 0.06 -3.13 -16.96
CA GLY A 88 0.83 -2.09 -17.63
C GLY A 88 0.11 -1.54 -18.86
N ALA A 89 -0.41 -2.41 -19.73
CA ALA A 89 -1.12 -1.98 -20.94
C ALA A 89 -2.42 -1.22 -20.61
N ALA A 90 -3.20 -1.73 -19.65
CA ALA A 90 -4.42 -1.07 -19.18
C ALA A 90 -4.12 0.32 -18.58
N ARG A 91 -3.06 0.43 -17.76
CA ARG A 91 -2.59 1.70 -17.20
C ARG A 91 -2.21 2.71 -18.30
N GLU A 92 -1.36 2.31 -19.24
CA GLU A 92 -0.91 3.23 -20.29
C GLU A 92 -2.06 3.68 -21.20
N LEU A 93 -3.01 2.80 -21.53
CA LEU A 93 -4.20 3.21 -22.28
C LEU A 93 -4.97 4.31 -21.55
N PHE A 94 -5.18 4.15 -20.25
CA PHE A 94 -5.86 5.14 -19.42
C PHE A 94 -5.09 6.47 -19.37
N LEU A 95 -3.77 6.43 -19.15
CA LEU A 95 -2.94 7.63 -19.04
C LEU A 95 -2.80 8.36 -20.38
N CYS A 96 -2.67 7.64 -21.49
CA CYS A 96 -2.73 8.20 -22.84
C CYS A 96 -4.04 8.94 -23.08
N ALA A 97 -5.18 8.32 -22.75
CA ALA A 97 -6.48 8.94 -22.91
C ALA A 97 -6.58 10.27 -22.17
N LEU A 98 -6.16 10.27 -20.90
CA LEU A 98 -6.14 11.45 -20.03
C LEU A 98 -5.24 12.56 -20.61
N PHE A 99 -4.03 12.20 -21.01
CA PHE A 99 -3.03 13.13 -21.56
C PHE A 99 -3.49 13.78 -22.87
N PHE A 100 -3.97 12.97 -23.83
CA PHE A 100 -4.42 13.49 -25.11
C PHE A 100 -5.67 14.35 -24.95
N ASN A 101 -6.59 13.98 -24.06
CA ASN A 101 -7.77 14.79 -23.77
C ASN A 101 -7.39 16.19 -23.27
N PHE A 102 -6.56 16.31 -22.23
CA PHE A 102 -6.18 17.63 -21.71
C PHE A 102 -5.29 18.42 -22.65
N THR A 103 -4.41 17.75 -23.39
CA THR A 103 -3.57 18.41 -24.41
C THR A 103 -4.44 18.99 -25.52
N TRP A 104 -5.41 18.21 -26.02
CA TRP A 104 -6.34 18.62 -27.07
C TRP A 104 -7.27 19.74 -26.60
N LEU A 105 -7.92 19.57 -25.45
CA LEU A 105 -8.79 20.58 -24.85
C LEU A 105 -8.03 21.90 -24.63
N SER A 106 -6.79 21.85 -24.16
CA SER A 106 -5.97 23.05 -23.96
C SER A 106 -5.63 23.73 -25.26
N TYR A 107 -5.26 22.97 -26.30
CA TYR A 107 -5.04 23.55 -27.62
C TYR A 107 -6.30 24.22 -28.18
N HIS A 108 -7.45 23.54 -28.10
CA HIS A 108 -8.71 24.06 -28.60
C HIS A 108 -9.22 25.28 -27.82
N LEU A 109 -9.14 25.27 -26.49
CA LEU A 109 -9.73 26.30 -25.62
C LEU A 109 -8.87 27.57 -25.44
N GLY A 110 -7.91 27.82 -26.33
CA GLY A 110 -7.07 29.03 -26.29
C GLY A 110 -5.62 28.81 -25.88
N GLY A 111 -5.12 27.57 -25.95
CA GLY A 111 -3.72 27.24 -25.73
C GLY A 111 -3.32 27.20 -24.25
N ILE A 112 -2.14 27.73 -23.92
CA ILE A 112 -1.60 27.66 -22.55
C ILE A 112 -2.37 28.54 -21.55
N SER A 113 -3.07 29.57 -22.04
CA SER A 113 -3.93 30.39 -21.19
C SER A 113 -5.21 29.65 -20.81
N ALA A 114 -5.61 28.60 -21.55
CA ALA A 114 -6.83 27.86 -21.26
C ALA A 114 -6.80 27.26 -19.83
N PRO A 115 -7.93 27.27 -19.09
CA PRO A 115 -7.98 26.70 -17.75
C PRO A 115 -7.64 25.20 -17.72
N THR A 116 -7.84 24.49 -18.83
CA THR A 116 -7.49 23.07 -18.99
C THR A 116 -5.98 22.82 -19.06
N ALA A 117 -5.16 23.83 -19.34
CA ALA A 117 -3.69 23.66 -19.36
C ALA A 117 -3.15 23.25 -17.98
N SER A 118 -3.76 23.77 -16.91
CA SER A 118 -3.44 23.39 -15.52
C SER A 118 -3.68 21.90 -15.25
N TRP A 119 -4.59 21.26 -16.00
CA TRP A 119 -4.94 19.85 -15.84
C TRP A 119 -3.91 18.90 -16.44
N LEU A 120 -2.91 19.38 -17.19
CA LEU A 120 -1.78 18.55 -17.63
C LEU A 120 -1.00 17.93 -16.47
N VAL A 121 -1.12 18.47 -15.25
CA VAL A 121 -0.55 17.89 -14.02
C VAL A 121 -1.21 16.57 -13.60
N THR A 122 -2.44 16.30 -14.08
CA THR A 122 -3.16 15.08 -13.69
C THR A 122 -2.49 13.80 -14.23
N GLY A 123 -1.90 13.85 -15.41
CA GLY A 123 -1.10 12.74 -15.98
C GLY A 123 -0.04 12.21 -15.00
N PRO A 124 0.96 13.02 -14.60
CA PRO A 124 1.99 12.59 -13.66
C PRO A 124 1.44 12.26 -12.26
N LEU A 125 0.42 12.97 -11.77
CA LEU A 125 -0.22 12.68 -10.49
C LEU A 125 -0.84 11.27 -10.47
N VAL A 126 -1.66 10.95 -11.47
CA VAL A 126 -2.30 9.63 -11.56
C VAL A 126 -1.28 8.54 -11.88
N ALA A 127 -0.28 8.83 -12.72
CA ALA A 127 0.81 7.91 -13.03
C ALA A 127 1.63 7.53 -11.79
N THR A 128 1.82 8.45 -10.83
CA THR A 128 2.46 8.16 -9.54
C THR A 128 1.72 7.05 -8.80
N PHE A 129 0.39 7.13 -8.79
CA PHE A 129 -0.46 6.18 -8.08
C PHE A 129 -0.57 4.82 -8.80
N LEU A 130 -0.62 4.81 -10.14
CA LEU A 130 -0.82 3.59 -10.92
C LEU A 130 0.47 2.88 -11.34
N GLY A 131 1.54 3.64 -11.59
CA GLY A 131 2.78 3.14 -12.19
C GLY A 131 4.05 3.46 -11.41
N GLY A 132 3.95 4.21 -10.30
CA GLY A 132 5.08 4.62 -9.49
C GLY A 132 5.90 5.75 -10.10
N VAL A 133 7.06 6.00 -9.49
CA VAL A 133 7.88 7.20 -9.76
C VAL A 133 8.34 7.30 -11.21
N TRP A 134 8.77 6.20 -11.83
CA TRP A 134 9.25 6.23 -13.22
C TRP A 134 8.14 6.57 -14.22
N SER A 135 6.94 6.03 -14.01
CA SER A 135 5.77 6.38 -14.82
C SER A 135 5.41 7.85 -14.61
N ALA A 136 5.46 8.34 -13.37
CA ALA A 136 5.21 9.74 -13.06
C ALA A 136 6.20 10.69 -13.74
N LEU A 137 7.50 10.39 -13.72
CA LEU A 137 8.53 11.19 -14.38
C LEU A 137 8.35 11.22 -15.90
N PHE A 138 8.03 10.08 -16.50
CA PHE A 138 7.72 10.00 -17.93
C PHE A 138 6.53 10.89 -18.29
N TRP A 139 5.41 10.76 -17.59
CA TRP A 139 4.21 11.55 -17.87
C TRP A 139 4.38 13.03 -17.51
N LEU A 140 5.24 13.37 -16.55
CA LEU A 140 5.62 14.75 -16.27
C LEU A 140 6.38 15.36 -17.46
N ALA A 141 7.37 14.64 -18.00
CA ALA A 141 8.10 15.08 -19.17
C ALA A 141 7.18 15.27 -20.38
N MET A 142 6.24 14.33 -20.60
CA MET A 142 5.23 14.44 -21.65
C MET A 142 4.32 15.66 -21.47
N SER A 143 3.81 15.90 -20.26
CA SER A 143 2.96 17.06 -19.94
C SER A 143 3.70 18.38 -20.13
N CYS A 144 4.95 18.49 -19.67
CA CYS A 144 5.79 19.66 -19.91
C CYS A 144 6.09 19.86 -21.39
N GLY A 145 6.36 18.79 -22.13
CA GLY A 145 6.55 18.81 -23.58
C GLY A 145 5.30 19.30 -24.32
N ALA A 146 4.12 18.81 -23.95
CA ALA A 146 2.84 19.24 -24.52
C ALA A 146 2.57 20.72 -24.26
N ALA A 147 2.73 21.18 -23.01
CA ALA A 147 2.58 22.59 -22.65
C ALA A 147 3.54 23.49 -23.44
N SER A 148 4.80 23.07 -23.56
CA SER A 148 5.84 23.79 -24.32
C SER A 148 5.50 23.84 -25.82
N LEU A 149 5.05 22.73 -26.39
CA LEU A 149 4.64 22.66 -27.79
C LEU A 149 3.43 23.57 -28.07
N ILE A 150 2.41 23.54 -27.22
CA ILE A 150 1.24 24.44 -27.33
C ILE A 150 1.68 25.90 -27.31
N TYR A 151 2.59 26.27 -26.39
CA TYR A 151 3.13 27.63 -26.32
C TYR A 151 3.93 28.01 -27.57
N MET A 152 4.80 27.11 -28.06
CA MET A 152 5.60 27.37 -29.26
C MET A 152 4.73 27.53 -30.52
N LEU A 153 3.67 26.74 -30.67
CA LEU A 153 2.72 26.88 -31.78
C LEU A 153 2.02 28.24 -31.74
N ALA A 154 1.59 28.69 -30.56
CA ALA A 154 0.99 30.00 -30.37
C ALA A 154 1.97 31.15 -30.67
N ALA A 155 3.20 31.04 -30.18
CA ALA A 155 4.26 32.02 -30.43
C ALA A 155 4.69 32.07 -31.90
N GLY A 156 4.60 30.95 -32.62
CA GLY A 156 4.86 30.83 -34.05
C GLY A 156 3.76 31.38 -34.96
N GLY A 157 2.75 32.06 -34.40
CA GLY A 157 1.68 32.72 -35.17
C GLY A 157 0.57 31.78 -35.66
N HIS A 158 0.50 30.54 -35.17
CA HIS A 158 -0.68 29.71 -35.41
C HIS A 158 -1.86 30.32 -34.65
N ALA A 159 -2.87 30.78 -35.40
CA ALA A 159 -4.11 31.28 -34.82
C ALA A 159 -4.77 30.16 -34.00
N LEU A 160 -4.69 30.28 -32.67
CA LEU A 160 -5.42 29.40 -31.78
C LEU A 160 -6.92 29.60 -32.02
N PRO A 161 -7.74 28.53 -31.98
CA PRO A 161 -9.18 28.66 -32.11
C PRO A 161 -9.71 29.66 -31.09
N GLN A 162 -10.28 30.78 -31.58
CA GLN A 162 -10.94 31.74 -30.71
C GLN A 162 -12.35 31.21 -30.44
N HIS A 163 -12.64 30.87 -29.19
CA HIS A 163 -13.98 30.47 -28.81
C HIS A 163 -14.82 31.70 -28.45
N PRO A 164 -16.00 31.85 -29.07
CA PRO A 164 -16.93 32.93 -28.75
C PRO A 164 -17.80 32.49 -27.57
N VAL A 165 -17.36 32.66 -26.32
CA VAL A 165 -18.23 32.32 -25.16
C VAL A 165 -18.04 33.24 -23.94
N SER A 166 -19.13 33.37 -23.20
CA SER A 166 -19.61 34.54 -22.46
C SER A 166 -19.06 34.73 -21.04
N ASP A 167 -18.49 33.70 -20.41
CA ASP A 167 -17.95 33.79 -19.05
C ASP A 167 -16.75 32.85 -18.82
N MET A 168 -15.57 33.29 -19.27
CA MET A 168 -14.32 32.56 -19.03
C MET A 168 -13.98 32.46 -17.55
N ALA A 169 -14.37 33.44 -16.73
CA ALA A 169 -14.06 33.45 -15.30
C ALA A 169 -14.73 32.26 -14.59
N LEU A 170 -15.98 31.96 -14.92
CA LEU A 170 -16.68 30.79 -14.39
C LEU A 170 -16.01 29.48 -14.83
N LEU A 171 -15.54 29.39 -16.09
CA LEU A 171 -14.82 28.19 -16.55
C LEU A 171 -13.49 27.99 -15.81
N TYR A 172 -12.73 29.06 -15.56
CA TYR A 172 -11.54 29.01 -14.71
C TYR A 172 -11.86 28.49 -13.32
N LEU A 173 -12.92 29.01 -12.69
CA LEU A 173 -13.34 28.59 -11.36
C LEU A 173 -13.68 27.09 -11.33
N VAL A 174 -14.51 26.61 -12.26
CA VAL A 174 -14.90 25.18 -12.35
C VAL A 174 -13.68 24.28 -12.54
N CYS A 175 -12.76 24.65 -13.43
CA CYS A 175 -11.56 23.86 -13.70
C CYS A 175 -10.61 23.83 -12.49
N HIS A 176 -10.39 24.96 -11.82
CA HIS A 176 -9.46 25.03 -10.68
C HIS A 176 -10.03 24.33 -9.43
N LEU A 177 -11.31 24.56 -9.11
CA LEU A 177 -11.98 23.81 -8.04
C LEU A 177 -11.94 22.31 -8.30
N GLY A 178 -12.19 21.94 -9.55
CA GLY A 178 -12.06 20.56 -9.98
C GLY A 178 -10.67 19.97 -9.78
N LEU A 179 -9.64 20.70 -10.19
CA LEU A 179 -8.26 20.29 -10.00
C LEU A 179 -7.90 20.14 -8.52
N PHE A 180 -8.34 21.06 -7.66
CA PHE A 180 -8.14 20.94 -6.21
C PHE A 180 -8.79 19.69 -5.63
N VAL A 181 -10.02 19.37 -6.05
CA VAL A 181 -10.70 18.15 -5.63
C VAL A 181 -9.92 16.91 -6.08
N VAL A 182 -9.49 16.85 -7.34
CA VAL A 182 -8.71 15.71 -7.86
C VAL A 182 -7.38 15.56 -7.11
N VAL A 183 -6.63 16.64 -6.94
CA VAL A 183 -5.36 16.62 -6.19
C VAL A 183 -5.58 16.17 -4.76
N LEU A 184 -6.61 16.69 -4.07
CA LEU A 184 -6.94 16.29 -2.70
C LEU A 184 -7.34 14.82 -2.61
N VAL A 185 -8.18 14.32 -3.53
CA VAL A 185 -8.59 12.90 -3.55
C VAL A 185 -7.37 12.00 -3.72
N PHE A 186 -6.48 12.28 -4.67
CA PHE A 186 -5.27 11.48 -4.86
C PHE A 186 -4.29 11.60 -3.69
N ALA A 187 -4.15 12.78 -3.08
CA ALA A 187 -3.33 12.97 -1.89
C ALA A 187 -3.86 12.15 -0.69
N LEU A 188 -5.18 12.16 -0.47
CA LEU A 188 -5.82 11.35 0.57
C LEU A 188 -5.69 9.86 0.30
N LEU A 189 -5.90 9.41 -0.95
CA LEU A 189 -5.70 8.01 -1.33
C LEU A 189 -4.24 7.56 -1.11
N PHE A 190 -3.29 8.43 -1.42
CA PHE A 190 -1.87 8.16 -1.19
C PHE A 190 -1.56 8.02 0.30
N GLU A 191 -2.01 8.96 1.14
CA GLU A 191 -1.80 8.88 2.59
C GLU A 191 -2.49 7.66 3.21
N LEU A 192 -3.73 7.35 2.82
CA LEU A 192 -4.44 6.14 3.30
C LEU A 192 -3.68 4.86 2.94
N THR A 193 -3.21 4.74 1.69
CA THR A 193 -2.46 3.58 1.22
C THR A 193 -1.13 3.45 1.95
N LYS A 194 -0.45 4.58 2.18
CA LYS A 194 0.81 4.66 2.91
C LYS A 194 0.65 4.23 4.37
N THR A 195 -0.35 4.76 5.10
CA THR A 195 -0.61 4.37 6.49
C THR A 195 -0.91 2.88 6.61
N GLN A 196 -1.71 2.32 5.71
CA GLN A 196 -1.97 0.88 5.69
C GLN A 196 -0.70 0.05 5.46
N GLY A 197 0.21 0.54 4.60
CA GLY A 197 1.51 -0.07 4.37
C GLY A 197 2.38 -0.08 5.64
N PHE A 198 2.45 1.03 6.37
CA PHE A 198 3.21 1.13 7.62
C PHE A 198 2.69 0.19 8.69
N VAL A 199 1.36 0.11 8.88
CA VAL A 199 0.77 -0.81 9.87
C VAL A 199 1.10 -2.26 9.55
N LYS A 200 1.02 -2.69 8.28
CA LYS A 200 1.40 -4.05 7.87
C LYS A 200 2.88 -4.33 8.09
N LEU A 201 3.74 -3.34 7.85
CA LEU A 201 5.18 -3.46 8.09
C LEU A 201 5.48 -3.62 9.58
N GLU A 202 4.87 -2.79 10.43
CA GLU A 202 5.04 -2.88 11.88
C GLU A 202 4.58 -4.23 12.43
N GLN A 203 3.44 -4.75 11.94
CA GLN A 203 2.96 -6.09 12.28
C GLN A 203 3.95 -7.18 11.85
N ALA A 204 4.46 -7.12 10.62
CA ALA A 204 5.43 -8.08 10.12
C ALA A 204 6.73 -8.06 10.94
N LEU A 205 7.22 -6.87 11.31
CA LEU A 205 8.37 -6.71 12.19
C LEU A 205 8.08 -7.25 13.59
N GLY A 206 6.89 -7.03 14.14
CA GLY A 206 6.44 -7.60 15.40
C GLY A 206 6.49 -9.14 15.38
N THR A 207 5.92 -9.76 14.35
CA THR A 207 5.94 -11.22 14.18
C THR A 207 7.37 -11.76 14.03
N ILE A 208 8.22 -11.11 13.23
CA ILE A 208 9.63 -11.50 13.08
C ILE A 208 10.36 -11.40 14.43
N ASN A 209 10.10 -10.34 15.19
CA ASN A 209 10.70 -10.15 16.50
C ASN A 209 10.23 -11.24 17.49
N GLU A 210 8.94 -11.56 17.54
CA GLU A 210 8.42 -12.63 18.39
C GLU A 210 9.05 -14.00 18.07
N LEU A 211 9.19 -14.33 16.78
CA LEU A 211 9.87 -15.54 16.34
C LEU A 211 11.37 -15.52 16.69
N ALA A 212 12.01 -14.36 16.65
CA ALA A 212 13.43 -14.20 16.95
C ALA A 212 13.76 -14.27 18.45
N ILE A 213 12.80 -13.98 19.33
CA ILE A 213 13.00 -14.00 20.80
C ILE A 213 12.45 -15.25 21.48
N ARG A 214 11.70 -16.12 20.77
CA ARG A 214 11.15 -17.37 21.31
C ARG A 214 11.90 -18.59 20.80
N ASP A 215 11.90 -19.66 21.59
CA ASP A 215 12.40 -20.99 21.22
C ASP A 215 11.30 -21.76 20.47
N GLU A 216 11.59 -22.25 19.27
CA GLU A 216 10.59 -22.88 18.39
C GLU A 216 9.97 -24.16 18.97
N LEU A 217 10.71 -24.90 19.78
CA LEU A 217 10.24 -26.16 20.37
C LEU A 217 9.29 -25.93 21.53
N THR A 218 9.56 -24.91 22.35
CA THR A 218 8.90 -24.72 23.65
C THR A 218 8.02 -23.47 23.74
N GLY A 219 8.17 -22.53 22.81
CA GLY A 219 7.44 -21.26 22.77
C GLY A 219 7.86 -20.26 23.84
N VAL A 220 8.76 -20.60 24.76
CA VAL A 220 9.28 -19.69 25.78
C VAL A 220 10.35 -18.77 25.20
N HIS A 221 10.77 -17.75 25.93
CA HIS A 221 11.85 -16.88 25.46
C HIS A 221 13.15 -17.67 25.30
N ASN A 222 13.86 -17.45 24.21
CA ASN A 222 15.13 -18.10 23.96
C ASN A 222 16.24 -17.54 24.87
N ARG A 223 17.34 -18.29 24.95
CA ARG A 223 18.49 -17.93 25.78
C ARG A 223 19.03 -16.52 25.50
N ARG A 224 19.02 -16.07 24.24
CA ARG A 224 19.55 -14.76 23.86
C ARG A 224 18.71 -13.64 24.46
N TYR A 225 17.39 -13.75 24.39
CA TYR A 225 16.47 -12.82 25.03
C TYR A 225 16.68 -12.78 26.55
N LEU A 226 16.75 -13.95 27.21
CA LEU A 226 16.92 -14.02 28.67
C LEU A 226 18.21 -13.33 29.14
N ILE A 227 19.33 -13.52 28.44
CA ILE A 227 20.60 -12.85 28.78
C ILE A 227 20.43 -11.32 28.71
N SER A 228 19.82 -10.82 27.64
CA SER A 228 19.60 -9.37 27.48
C SER A 228 18.67 -8.79 28.55
N LEU A 229 17.69 -9.57 29.02
CA LEU A 229 16.81 -9.17 30.12
C LEU A 229 17.57 -9.12 31.44
N ILE A 230 18.38 -10.13 31.74
CA ILE A 230 19.19 -10.18 32.96
C ILE A 230 20.14 -8.99 33.02
N GLU A 231 20.77 -8.62 31.92
CA GLU A 231 21.63 -7.43 31.83
C GLU A 231 20.85 -6.14 32.14
N ARG A 232 19.65 -5.97 31.58
CA ARG A 232 18.80 -4.80 31.84
C ARG A 232 18.32 -4.72 33.29
N GLU A 233 17.88 -5.84 33.88
CA GLU A 233 17.43 -5.86 35.28
C GLU A 233 18.61 -5.67 36.25
N LYS A 234 19.81 -6.12 35.90
CA LYS A 234 21.03 -5.80 36.64
C LYS A 234 21.32 -4.30 36.62
N GLU A 235 21.34 -3.66 35.45
CA GLU A 235 21.54 -2.19 35.36
C GLU A 235 20.49 -1.40 36.15
N ARG A 236 19.23 -1.86 36.11
CA ARG A 236 18.14 -1.27 36.88
C ARG A 236 18.34 -1.45 38.38
N SER A 237 18.72 -2.64 38.83
CA SER A 237 19.05 -2.95 40.22
C SER A 237 20.18 -2.05 40.70
N ASP A 238 21.25 -1.91 39.92
CA ASP A 238 22.41 -1.07 40.26
C ASP A 238 22.02 0.41 40.42
N ARG A 239 21.08 0.92 39.61
CA ARG A 239 20.59 2.31 39.71
C ARG A 239 19.57 2.54 40.82
N THR A 240 18.76 1.54 41.16
CA THR A 240 17.59 1.71 42.06
C THR A 240 17.73 1.02 43.41
N SER A 241 18.82 0.27 43.61
CA SER A 241 19.07 -0.59 44.78
C SER A 241 17.95 -1.60 45.04
N ARG A 242 17.15 -1.94 44.02
CA ARG A 242 16.14 -3.01 44.11
C ARG A 242 16.74 -4.33 43.68
N ALA A 243 16.80 -5.28 44.60
CA ALA A 243 17.21 -6.65 44.32
C ALA A 243 16.20 -7.37 43.39
N PHE A 244 16.72 -8.23 42.52
CA PHE A 244 15.95 -9.17 41.70
C PHE A 244 16.41 -10.61 41.95
N CYS A 245 15.57 -11.58 41.60
CA CYS A 245 15.85 -13.02 41.76
C CYS A 245 15.82 -13.70 40.38
N LEU A 246 16.72 -14.66 40.17
CA LEU A 246 16.76 -15.51 38.98
C LEU A 246 16.53 -16.96 39.41
N CYS A 247 15.57 -17.63 38.77
CA CYS A 247 15.31 -19.06 38.98
C CYS A 247 15.74 -19.85 37.74
N LEU A 248 16.64 -20.81 37.92
CA LEU A 248 16.99 -21.78 36.88
C LEU A 248 16.32 -23.12 37.22
N LEU A 249 15.65 -23.70 36.23
CA LEU A 249 14.90 -24.95 36.34
C LEU A 249 15.50 -25.95 35.35
N ASP A 250 15.69 -27.19 35.80
CA ASP A 250 16.17 -28.31 35.00
C ASP A 250 15.21 -29.50 35.14
N ILE A 251 15.09 -30.33 34.10
CA ILE A 251 14.23 -31.52 34.11
C ILE A 251 15.07 -32.73 34.52
N ASP A 252 14.82 -33.23 35.73
CA ASP A 252 15.51 -34.40 36.24
C ASP A 252 15.35 -35.62 35.32
N PHE A 253 16.46 -36.35 35.11
CA PHE A 253 16.52 -37.57 34.31
C PHE A 253 16.06 -37.43 32.84
N PHE A 254 16.04 -36.22 32.26
CA PHE A 254 15.60 -36.01 30.87
C PHE A 254 16.32 -36.89 29.83
N LYS A 255 17.62 -37.16 30.05
CA LYS A 255 18.40 -38.06 29.19
C LYS A 255 17.82 -39.48 29.16
N ARG A 256 17.36 -40.01 30.30
CA ARG A 256 16.76 -41.34 30.40
C ARG A 256 15.44 -41.41 29.62
N ILE A 257 14.68 -40.33 29.56
CA ILE A 257 13.45 -40.24 28.74
C ILE A 257 13.80 -40.33 27.26
N ASN A 258 14.78 -39.55 26.79
CA ASN A 258 15.26 -39.62 25.40
C ASN A 258 15.80 -41.00 25.04
N ASP A 259 16.59 -41.62 25.93
CA ASP A 259 17.21 -42.93 25.68
C ASP A 259 16.17 -44.06 25.68
N THR A 260 15.06 -43.94 26.41
CA THR A 260 14.02 -44.99 26.52
C THR A 260 12.92 -44.84 25.47
N TYR A 261 12.50 -43.61 25.15
CA TYR A 261 11.31 -43.33 24.33
C TYR A 261 11.63 -42.56 23.03
N GLY A 262 12.90 -42.23 22.80
CA GLY A 262 13.35 -41.47 21.64
C GLY A 262 13.21 -39.95 21.79
N HIS A 263 13.90 -39.20 20.93
CA HIS A 263 13.93 -37.73 20.99
C HIS A 263 12.57 -37.06 20.80
N SER A 264 11.66 -37.64 20.00
CA SER A 264 10.30 -37.12 19.81
C SER A 264 9.48 -37.12 21.11
N ALA A 265 9.68 -38.12 21.97
CA ALA A 265 9.06 -38.17 23.29
C ALA A 265 9.65 -37.08 24.21
N GLY A 266 10.97 -36.84 24.15
CA GLY A 266 11.62 -35.74 24.86
C GLY A 266 11.11 -34.36 24.43
N ASP A 267 10.93 -34.14 23.13
CA ASP A 267 10.35 -32.90 22.58
C ASP A 267 8.91 -32.67 23.08
N THR A 268 8.13 -33.75 23.23
CA THR A 268 6.78 -33.69 23.80
C THR A 268 6.82 -33.29 25.28
N VAL A 269 7.77 -33.86 26.04
CA VAL A 269 8.00 -33.48 27.44
C VAL A 269 8.44 -32.02 27.56
N LEU A 270 9.21 -31.47 26.62
CA LEU A 270 9.61 -30.06 26.63
C LEU A 270 8.47 -29.09 26.26
N ARG A 271 7.49 -29.53 25.48
CA ARG A 271 6.30 -28.73 25.13
C ARG A 271 5.27 -28.62 26.26
N SER A 272 5.19 -29.61 27.15
CA SER A 272 4.15 -29.69 28.18
C SER A 272 4.27 -28.66 29.33
N PRO A 273 5.47 -28.33 29.87
CA PRO A 273 5.62 -27.35 30.95
C PRO A 273 5.21 -25.94 30.55
N SER A 274 5.45 -25.55 29.29
CA SER A 274 5.15 -24.21 28.76
C SER A 274 3.66 -23.86 28.85
N SER A 275 2.77 -24.86 28.78
CA SER A 275 1.32 -24.68 28.75
C SER A 275 0.67 -24.54 30.14
N ASN A 276 1.37 -24.86 31.23
CA ASN A 276 0.81 -24.95 32.59
C ASN A 276 1.19 -23.79 33.52
N LEU A 277 2.01 -22.83 33.07
CA LEU A 277 2.27 -21.61 33.85
C LEU A 277 1.12 -20.60 33.63
N LYS A 278 0.23 -20.51 34.62
CA LYS A 278 -0.91 -19.57 34.62
C LYS A 278 -0.49 -18.13 34.92
N ASP A 279 -1.33 -17.23 34.40
CA ASP A 279 -1.30 -15.77 34.22
C ASP A 279 -1.09 -14.86 35.47
N GLY A 280 -0.32 -15.29 36.49
CA GLY A 280 -0.22 -14.57 37.77
C GLY A 280 1.19 -14.23 38.27
N GLN A 281 2.24 -14.76 37.64
CA GLN A 281 3.62 -14.45 38.00
C GLN A 281 4.36 -14.01 36.74
N LYS A 282 4.99 -12.82 36.77
CA LYS A 282 5.98 -12.41 35.76
C LYS A 282 7.23 -13.29 35.90
N VAL A 283 7.12 -14.55 35.52
CA VAL A 283 8.22 -15.52 35.50
C VAL A 283 8.55 -15.73 34.04
N GLU A 284 9.49 -14.93 33.54
CA GLU A 284 10.06 -15.14 32.21
C GLU A 284 11.00 -16.35 32.27
N MET A 285 10.47 -17.50 31.85
CA MET A 285 11.23 -18.74 31.71
C MET A 285 12.01 -18.75 30.39
N ALA A 286 13.25 -19.23 30.44
CA ALA A 286 13.97 -19.68 29.25
C ALA A 286 14.41 -21.12 29.42
N THR A 287 14.27 -21.89 28.36
CA THR A 287 14.87 -23.21 28.25
C THR A 287 16.35 -23.06 27.90
N ALA A 288 17.22 -23.25 28.91
CA ALA A 288 18.65 -23.41 28.66
C ALA A 288 18.96 -24.91 28.53
N ARG A 289 19.23 -25.39 27.31
CA ARG A 289 19.95 -26.67 27.14
C ARG A 289 21.37 -26.47 27.67
N VAL A 290 21.59 -26.77 28.95
CA VAL A 290 22.94 -27.00 29.46
C VAL A 290 23.34 -28.40 29.01
N ALA A 291 24.05 -28.50 27.88
CA ALA A 291 24.69 -29.74 27.51
C ALA A 291 25.71 -30.08 28.60
N SER A 292 25.39 -31.11 29.39
CA SER A 292 26.23 -31.63 30.47
C SER A 292 27.56 -32.10 29.89
N ALA A 293 28.61 -31.30 30.04
CA ALA A 293 29.98 -31.73 29.80
C ALA A 293 30.64 -32.01 31.16
N THR A 294 30.83 -33.31 31.41
CA THR A 294 31.93 -33.92 32.16
C THR A 294 32.11 -33.56 33.64
N THR A 295 31.75 -34.54 34.47
CA THR A 295 32.29 -34.83 35.79
C THR A 295 33.82 -34.83 35.78
N PRO A 296 34.50 -34.19 36.75
CA PRO A 296 35.77 -34.68 37.24
C PRO A 296 35.54 -35.48 38.52
N GLN A 297 36.05 -36.70 38.51
CA GLN A 297 36.05 -37.65 39.60
C GLN A 297 36.60 -37.05 40.90
N GLN A 298 36.02 -37.55 41.98
CA GLN A 298 36.59 -37.56 43.33
C GLN A 298 38.08 -37.95 43.31
N ALA A 299 38.92 -37.12 43.92
CA ALA A 299 40.17 -37.57 44.53
C ALA A 299 40.02 -37.46 46.05
N LYS A 300 39.80 -38.61 46.69
CA LYS A 300 39.88 -38.80 48.15
C LYS A 300 41.32 -38.59 48.62
N GLY A 301 41.44 -38.03 49.83
CA GLY A 301 42.69 -37.55 50.41
C GLY A 301 43.74 -38.60 50.79
N LYS A 302 44.97 -38.11 50.94
CA LYS A 302 45.70 -37.99 52.21
C LYS A 302 46.82 -36.97 52.02
#